data_AF-A0A357CJM9-F1
#
_entry.id   AF-A0A357CJM9-F1
#
_cell.length_a   1.000
_cell.length_b   1.000
_cell.length_c   1.000
_cell.angle_alpha   90.00
_cell.angle_beta   90.00
_cell.angle_gamma   90.00
#
_symmetry.space_group_name_H-M   'P 1'
#
loop_
_entity.id
_entity.type
_entity.pdbx_description
1 polymer ?
#
loop_
_entity_poly.entity_id
_entity_poly.type
_entity_poly.pdbx_seq_one_letter_code
_entity_poly.pdbx_strand_id
1 'polypeptide(L)'
;EGGPSRLIAGLAEAGAPLVLPRREAPGLPLALGGVGVRLADLTMLYAGLARQGTVAPLVERLDSPPLPPKRLIEPVAAWYVATVLLGTPPPENAAGGRIAFKTGTSYGYRDAWAVGFDGKRTIGVWVGRPDGAPVTGLAGRVTAAPILFDAFARLAQPLQPLPPAPKGALIATTAKLPPPLQRFASREEAGEAMAPKVHIVFPPDGASLELSAAKGEAPDPIAIKIAGGTPPLNVLLNGMPLNARQSARTLFFEPDGPGFVRLTVTDAMGAADSVVVRLQ
;
A
#
# COMPACT_ATOMS: atom_id res chain seq x y z
N GLU A 1 -1.13 0.08 -11.93
CA GLU A 1 -0.51 0.53 -13.19
C GLU A 1 0.50 1.65 -12.91
N GLY A 2 1.77 1.42 -13.20
CA GLY A 2 2.85 2.37 -12.96
C GLY A 2 4.18 1.72 -13.29
N GLY A 3 4.47 1.58 -14.59
CA GLY A 3 5.71 0.95 -15.05
C GLY A 3 6.96 1.80 -14.72
N PRO A 4 8.17 1.20 -14.74
CA PRO A 4 9.44 1.88 -14.48
C PRO A 4 9.62 3.20 -15.24
N SER A 5 9.18 3.26 -16.51
CA SER A 5 9.28 4.46 -17.35
C SER A 5 8.51 5.66 -16.80
N ARG A 6 7.30 5.44 -16.24
CA ARG A 6 6.48 6.52 -15.67
C ARG A 6 7.11 7.09 -14.40
N LEU A 7 7.72 6.22 -13.58
CA LEU A 7 8.45 6.64 -12.40
C LEU A 7 9.66 7.50 -12.78
N ILE A 8 10.49 7.04 -13.72
CA ILE A 8 11.67 7.80 -14.16
C ILE A 8 11.27 9.16 -14.75
N ALA A 9 10.24 9.20 -15.59
CA ALA A 9 9.74 10.47 -16.15
C ALA A 9 9.28 11.43 -15.05
N GLY A 10 8.49 10.96 -14.08
CA GLY A 10 8.05 11.79 -12.95
C GLY A 10 9.21 12.32 -12.10
N LEU A 11 10.23 11.50 -11.83
CA LEU A 11 11.43 11.94 -11.11
C LEU A 11 12.23 12.99 -11.89
N ALA A 12 12.39 12.79 -13.20
CA ALA A 12 13.06 13.75 -14.08
C ALA A 12 12.29 15.09 -14.13
N GLU A 13 10.96 15.04 -14.25
CA GLU A 13 10.10 16.24 -14.22
C GLU A 13 10.20 16.99 -12.89
N ALA A 14 10.36 16.27 -11.77
CA ALA A 14 10.60 16.84 -10.45
C ALA A 14 12.03 17.39 -10.25
N GLY A 15 12.89 17.31 -11.27
CA GLY A 15 14.26 17.83 -11.23
C GLY A 15 15.32 16.83 -10.74
N ALA A 16 14.97 15.55 -10.66
CA ALA A 16 15.88 14.48 -10.21
C ALA A 16 16.02 13.38 -11.29
N PRO A 17 16.65 13.69 -12.44
CA PRO A 17 16.85 12.71 -13.49
C PRO A 17 17.79 11.59 -13.01
N LEU A 18 17.37 10.35 -13.26
CA LEU A 18 18.19 9.17 -12.97
C LEU A 18 19.18 8.89 -14.10
N VAL A 19 20.36 8.41 -13.75
CA VAL A 19 21.41 8.02 -14.69
C VAL A 19 21.26 6.53 -14.97
N LEU A 20 20.89 6.18 -16.20
CA LEU A 20 20.77 4.80 -16.63
C LEU A 20 22.13 4.25 -17.11
N PRO A 21 22.40 2.94 -16.94
CA PRO A 21 23.53 2.28 -17.57
C PRO A 21 23.51 2.47 -19.10
N ARG A 22 24.69 2.53 -19.71
CA ARG A 22 24.79 2.78 -21.16
C ARG A 22 24.05 1.69 -21.94
N ARG A 23 23.12 2.10 -22.81
CA ARG A 23 22.32 1.23 -23.70
C ARG A 23 21.32 0.32 -22.99
N GLU A 24 20.93 0.62 -21.76
CA GLU A 24 19.85 -0.10 -21.07
C GLU A 24 18.55 0.72 -21.03
N ALA A 25 17.43 0.03 -21.28
CA ALA A 25 16.10 0.61 -21.11
C ALA A 25 15.65 0.53 -19.63
N PRO A 26 14.74 1.42 -19.19
CA PRO A 26 14.10 1.32 -17.89
C PRO A 26 13.52 -0.08 -17.61
N GLY A 27 14.00 -0.73 -16.55
CA GLY A 27 13.58 -2.09 -16.21
C GLY A 27 13.30 -2.28 -14.71
N LEU A 28 12.90 -3.50 -14.35
CA LEU A 28 12.66 -3.92 -12.97
C LEU A 28 13.85 -3.69 -12.00
N PRO A 29 15.13 -3.76 -12.42
CA PRO A 29 16.28 -3.45 -11.55
C PRO A 29 16.25 -2.04 -10.93
N LEU A 30 15.44 -1.12 -11.46
CA LEU A 30 15.18 0.17 -10.84
C LEU A 30 14.71 0.04 -9.38
N ALA A 31 13.87 -0.96 -9.07
CA ALA A 31 13.36 -1.18 -7.73
C ALA A 31 14.45 -1.54 -6.70
N LEU A 32 15.60 -2.06 -7.17
CA LEU A 32 16.75 -2.42 -6.35
C LEU A 32 17.87 -1.36 -6.38
N GLY A 33 17.66 -0.23 -7.06
CA GLY A 33 18.65 0.82 -7.17
C GLY A 33 19.70 0.59 -8.26
N GLY A 34 19.37 -0.13 -9.34
CA GLY A 34 20.24 -0.31 -10.52
C GLY A 34 20.44 0.95 -11.39
N VAL A 35 20.32 2.14 -10.81
CA VAL A 35 20.40 3.43 -11.49
C VAL A 35 21.28 4.39 -10.68
N GLY A 36 21.97 5.29 -11.36
CA GLY A 36 22.71 6.37 -10.72
C GLY A 36 21.80 7.56 -10.37
N VAL A 37 22.13 8.28 -9.30
CA VAL A 37 21.46 9.52 -8.91
C VAL A 37 22.47 10.43 -8.21
N ARG A 38 22.33 11.75 -8.36
CA ARG A 38 23.15 12.71 -7.60
C ARG A 38 22.63 12.79 -6.16
N LEU A 39 23.54 12.96 -5.20
CA LEU A 39 23.16 13.13 -3.79
C LEU A 39 22.21 14.32 -3.58
N ALA A 40 22.47 15.44 -4.26
CA ALA A 40 21.62 16.63 -4.19
C ALA A 40 20.18 16.33 -4.66
N ASP A 41 20.04 15.65 -5.79
CA ASP A 41 18.75 15.32 -6.39
C ASP A 41 17.97 14.33 -5.50
N LEU A 42 18.66 13.31 -4.96
CA LEU A 42 18.05 12.38 -4.02
C LEU A 42 17.59 13.09 -2.74
N THR A 43 18.42 13.98 -2.19
CA THR A 43 18.10 14.75 -0.97
C THR A 43 16.90 15.66 -1.22
N MET A 44 16.82 16.30 -2.39
CA MET A 44 15.69 17.12 -2.82
C MET A 44 14.38 16.32 -2.90
N LEU A 45 14.42 15.09 -3.41
CA LEU A 45 13.25 14.20 -3.44
C LEU A 45 12.75 13.86 -2.02
N TYR A 46 13.66 13.57 -1.08
CA TYR A 46 13.30 13.32 0.32
C TYR A 46 12.74 14.58 1.01
N ALA A 47 13.24 15.77 0.66
CA ALA A 47 12.63 17.02 1.11
C ALA A 47 11.18 17.15 0.59
N GLY A 48 10.91 16.64 -0.61
CA GLY A 48 9.55 16.53 -1.15
C GLY A 48 8.62 15.68 -0.29
N LEU A 49 9.10 14.58 0.30
CA LEU A 49 8.32 13.76 1.24
C LEU A 49 7.96 14.54 2.51
N ALA A 50 8.93 15.24 3.09
CA ALA A 50 8.70 16.13 4.24
C ALA A 50 7.67 17.23 3.92
N ARG A 51 7.62 17.68 2.66
CA ARG A 51 6.70 18.69 2.13
C ARG A 51 5.42 18.10 1.52
N GLN A 52 4.96 16.95 2.05
CA GLN A 52 3.71 16.30 1.64
C GLN A 52 3.61 16.06 0.12
N GLY A 53 4.71 15.64 -0.50
CA GLY A 53 4.79 15.22 -1.90
C GLY A 53 5.14 16.34 -2.90
N THR A 54 5.47 17.53 -2.40
CA THR A 54 5.83 18.69 -3.22
C THR A 54 7.34 18.92 -3.22
N VAL A 55 7.99 18.71 -4.36
CA VAL A 55 9.44 18.86 -4.56
C VAL A 55 9.74 20.29 -4.99
N ALA A 56 10.60 20.98 -4.27
CA ALA A 56 11.09 22.30 -4.66
C ALA A 56 12.51 22.17 -5.22
N PRO A 57 12.83 22.77 -6.39
CA PRO A 57 14.19 22.76 -6.91
C PRO A 57 15.19 23.36 -5.91
N LEU A 58 16.40 22.79 -5.86
CA LEU A 58 17.48 23.30 -5.01
C LEU A 58 17.90 24.70 -5.47
N VAL A 59 17.97 25.63 -4.52
CA VAL A 59 18.51 26.98 -4.72
C VAL A 59 19.76 27.11 -3.87
N GLU A 60 20.91 27.29 -4.51
CA GLU A 60 22.22 27.29 -3.84
C GLU A 60 22.63 28.66 -3.29
N ARG A 61 22.10 29.74 -3.88
CA ARG A 61 22.39 31.12 -3.46
C ARG A 61 21.16 31.80 -2.89
N LEU A 62 21.34 32.52 -1.78
CA LEU A 62 20.28 33.26 -1.10
C LEU A 62 19.63 34.36 -1.95
N ASP A 63 20.36 34.90 -2.93
CA ASP A 63 19.90 35.96 -3.83
C ASP A 63 19.18 35.44 -5.08
N SER A 64 19.20 34.12 -5.31
CA SER A 64 18.52 33.52 -6.46
C SER A 64 17.00 33.48 -6.23
N PRO A 65 16.20 33.74 -7.27
CA PRO A 65 14.74 33.70 -7.13
C PRO A 65 14.29 32.27 -6.79
N PRO A 66 13.30 32.10 -5.90
CA PRO A 66 12.76 30.79 -5.60
C PRO A 66 12.14 30.18 -6.86
N LEU A 67 12.48 28.93 -7.14
CA LEU A 67 11.92 28.19 -8.26
C LEU A 67 10.57 27.56 -7.85
N PRO A 68 9.58 27.52 -8.77
CA PRO A 68 8.26 27.01 -8.44
C PRO A 68 8.34 25.51 -8.10
N PRO A 69 7.72 25.08 -7.00
CA PRO A 69 7.71 23.68 -6.62
C PRO A 69 6.77 22.87 -7.51
N LYS A 70 7.05 21.57 -7.64
CA LYS A 70 6.27 20.61 -8.41
C LYS A 70 5.71 19.50 -7.51
N ARG A 71 4.46 19.12 -7.75
CA ARG A 71 3.85 17.97 -7.07
C ARG A 71 4.31 16.68 -7.74
N LEU A 72 4.98 15.82 -6.98
CA LEU A 72 5.42 14.50 -7.45
C LEU A 72 4.46 13.39 -7.01
N ILE A 73 3.98 13.45 -5.77
CA ILE A 73 3.01 12.50 -5.21
C ILE A 73 1.95 13.21 -4.37
N GLU A 74 0.83 12.52 -4.15
CA GLU A 74 -0.26 13.04 -3.33
C GLU A 74 0.11 13.13 -1.84
N PRO A 75 -0.47 14.09 -1.08
CA PRO A 75 -0.13 14.30 0.33
C PRO A 75 -0.31 13.05 1.20
N VAL A 76 -1.38 12.28 0.97
CA VAL A 76 -1.67 11.04 1.70
C VAL A 76 -0.59 9.99 1.45
N ALA A 77 -0.17 9.82 0.20
CA ALA A 77 0.89 8.88 -0.15
C ALA A 77 2.24 9.31 0.46
N ALA A 78 2.60 10.59 0.36
CA ALA A 78 3.81 11.13 0.96
C ALA A 78 3.82 10.94 2.49
N TRP A 79 2.69 11.18 3.14
CA TRP A 79 2.54 11.02 4.58
C TRP A 79 2.71 9.56 5.02
N TYR A 80 2.15 8.60 4.29
CA TYR A 80 2.38 7.18 4.60
C TYR A 80 3.84 6.80 4.48
N VAL A 81 4.51 7.20 3.40
CA VAL A 81 5.95 6.93 3.22
C VAL A 81 6.75 7.55 4.36
N ALA A 82 6.51 8.82 4.69
CA ALA A 82 7.20 9.50 5.79
C ALA A 82 6.96 8.81 7.14
N THR A 83 5.74 8.33 7.40
CA THR A 83 5.38 7.60 8.62
C THR A 83 6.10 6.25 8.70
N VAL A 84 6.17 5.50 7.59
CA VAL A 84 6.95 4.26 7.51
C VAL A 84 8.43 4.53 7.79
N LEU A 85 8.99 5.57 7.17
CA LEU A 85 10.39 5.95 7.36
C LEU A 85 10.70 6.43 8.79
N LEU A 86 9.75 7.12 9.45
CA LEU A 86 9.85 7.51 10.86
C LEU A 86 9.93 6.31 11.81
N GLY A 87 9.25 5.21 11.45
CA GLY A 87 9.29 3.94 12.18
C GLY A 87 10.57 3.12 11.98
N THR A 88 11.51 3.56 11.14
CA THR A 88 12.75 2.83 10.89
C THR A 88 13.60 2.74 12.17
N PRO A 89 14.05 1.55 12.59
CA PRO A 89 14.90 1.41 13.77
C PRO A 89 16.22 2.17 13.58
N PRO A 90 16.58 3.07 14.52
CA PRO A 90 17.79 3.90 14.42
C PRO A 90 19.06 3.03 14.41
N PRO A 91 20.23 3.60 14.01
CA PRO A 91 21.51 2.98 14.30
C PRO A 91 21.73 2.84 15.81
N GLU A 92 22.68 1.99 16.19
CA GLU A 92 23.02 1.73 17.58
C GLU A 92 23.37 3.04 18.31
N ASN A 93 22.87 3.20 19.55
CA ASN A 93 23.03 4.40 20.38
C ASN A 93 22.33 5.68 19.90
N ALA A 94 21.48 5.62 18.85
CA ALA A 94 20.67 6.76 18.43
C ALA A 94 19.20 6.62 18.86
N ALA A 95 18.54 7.75 19.14
CA ALA A 95 17.13 7.79 19.51
C ALA A 95 16.23 7.56 18.28
N GLY A 96 15.31 6.59 18.38
CA GLY A 96 14.34 6.28 17.33
C GLY A 96 13.15 7.24 17.28
N GLY A 97 12.42 7.25 16.15
CA GLY A 97 11.17 8.03 16.01
C GLY A 97 11.34 9.56 16.02
N ARG A 98 12.57 10.06 15.88
CA ARG A 98 12.89 11.49 15.92
C ARG A 98 13.03 12.12 14.53
N ILE A 99 13.50 11.34 13.56
CA ILE A 99 13.65 11.71 12.15
C ILE A 99 13.16 10.55 11.28
N ALA A 100 12.57 10.84 10.14
CA ALA A 100 12.29 9.85 9.11
C ALA A 100 13.54 9.64 8.27
N PHE A 101 13.98 8.40 8.07
CA PHE A 101 15.20 8.16 7.30
C PHE A 101 15.21 6.81 6.60
N LYS A 102 16.09 6.69 5.61
CA LYS A 102 16.37 5.44 4.90
C LYS A 102 17.87 5.30 4.66
N THR A 103 18.35 4.06 4.75
CA THR A 103 19.70 3.67 4.36
C THR A 103 19.73 3.00 2.98
N GLY A 104 20.84 3.11 2.28
CA GLY A 104 21.12 2.39 1.04
C GLY A 104 22.56 1.87 1.02
N THR A 105 22.75 0.70 0.41
CA THR A 105 24.08 0.12 0.17
C THR A 105 24.10 -0.38 -1.27
N SER A 106 25.06 0.06 -2.08
CA SER A 106 25.17 -0.42 -3.46
C SER A 106 25.82 -1.80 -3.53
N TYR A 107 25.62 -2.49 -4.65
CA TYR A 107 26.26 -3.77 -4.90
C TYR A 107 27.79 -3.66 -4.87
N GLY A 108 28.46 -4.63 -4.26
CA GLY A 108 29.92 -4.64 -4.15
C GLY A 108 30.48 -3.62 -3.17
N TYR A 109 29.67 -3.09 -2.23
CA TYR A 109 30.11 -2.20 -1.14
C TYR A 109 30.87 -0.95 -1.63
N ARG A 110 30.36 -0.31 -2.69
CA ARG A 110 30.97 0.90 -3.28
C ARG A 110 30.41 2.17 -2.68
N ASP A 111 29.13 2.15 -2.33
CA ASP A 111 28.39 3.30 -1.81
C ASP A 111 27.60 2.92 -0.56
N ALA A 112 27.72 3.77 0.46
CA ALA A 112 26.86 3.80 1.64
C ALA A 112 26.09 5.12 1.65
N TRP A 113 24.77 5.02 1.63
CA TRP A 113 23.85 6.15 1.63
C TRP A 113 23.01 6.18 2.90
N ALA A 114 22.73 7.38 3.39
CA ALA A 114 21.65 7.63 4.34
C ALA A 114 21.01 8.99 4.04
N VAL A 115 19.69 9.01 3.89
CA VAL A 115 18.94 10.26 3.70
C VAL A 115 17.84 10.30 4.75
N GLY A 116 17.73 11.42 5.46
CA GLY A 116 16.72 11.60 6.49
C GLY A 116 16.24 13.03 6.60
N PHE A 117 15.05 13.19 7.18
CA PHE A 117 14.37 14.47 7.30
C PHE A 117 13.54 14.56 8.58
N ASP A 118 13.37 15.80 9.03
CA ASP A 118 12.35 16.21 9.98
C ASP A 118 11.34 17.14 9.28
N GLY A 119 10.45 17.80 10.02
CA GLY A 119 9.44 18.70 9.44
C GLY A 119 10.00 19.96 8.75
N LYS A 120 11.30 20.25 8.85
CA LYS A 120 11.91 21.49 8.34
C LYS A 120 13.19 21.27 7.53
N ARG A 121 13.92 20.18 7.76
CA ARG A 121 15.29 19.95 7.29
C ARG A 121 15.41 18.55 6.72
N THR A 122 16.26 18.42 5.71
CA THR A 122 16.62 17.15 5.09
C THR A 122 18.14 17.09 4.97
N ILE A 123 18.73 15.98 5.36
CA ILE A 123 20.16 15.73 5.29
C ILE A 123 20.36 14.44 4.47
N GLY A 124 21.24 14.51 3.48
CA GLY A 124 21.70 13.36 2.72
C GLY A 124 23.19 13.15 2.99
N VAL A 125 23.57 11.90 3.22
CA VAL A 125 24.94 11.46 3.45
C VAL A 125 25.28 10.37 2.45
N TRP A 126 26.44 10.54 1.82
CA TRP A 126 27.08 9.51 1.01
C TRP A 126 28.50 9.28 1.53
N VAL A 127 28.88 8.02 1.63
CA VAL A 127 30.24 7.58 1.92
C VAL A 127 30.61 6.55 0.87
N GLY A 128 31.76 6.76 0.23
CA GLY A 128 32.29 5.89 -0.79
C GLY A 128 33.62 6.42 -1.30
N ARG A 129 34.25 5.66 -2.19
CA ARG A 129 35.47 6.13 -2.86
C ARG A 129 35.11 6.91 -4.11
N PRO A 130 35.73 8.08 -4.38
CA PRO A 130 35.50 8.83 -5.61
C PRO A 130 35.85 8.07 -6.90
N ASP A 131 36.77 7.10 -6.81
CA ASP A 131 37.13 6.20 -7.92
C ASP A 131 36.16 5.02 -8.09
N GLY A 132 35.13 4.94 -7.23
CA GLY A 132 34.13 3.89 -7.23
C GLY A 132 34.63 2.52 -6.77
N ALA A 133 35.86 2.38 -6.28
CA ALA A 133 36.38 1.07 -5.85
C ALA A 133 35.65 0.55 -4.59
N PRO A 134 35.52 -0.80 -4.43
CA PRO A 134 34.89 -1.39 -3.26
C PRO A 134 35.59 -1.02 -1.96
N VAL A 135 34.82 -0.87 -0.89
CA VAL A 135 35.32 -0.71 0.47
C VAL A 135 34.72 -1.82 1.34
N THR A 136 35.55 -2.75 1.80
CA THR A 136 35.11 -3.87 2.63
C THR A 136 34.40 -3.37 3.88
N GLY A 137 33.21 -3.91 4.16
CA GLY A 137 32.38 -3.52 5.32
C GLY A 137 31.62 -2.20 5.15
N LEU A 138 31.69 -1.53 3.99
CA LEU A 138 30.96 -0.31 3.73
C LEU A 138 29.46 -0.59 3.55
N ALA A 139 28.64 -0.14 4.49
CA ALA A 139 27.19 -0.29 4.44
C ALA A 139 26.50 0.97 5.00
N GLY A 140 25.39 1.38 4.36
CA GLY A 140 24.64 2.59 4.74
C GLY A 140 24.25 2.65 6.23
N ARG A 141 23.88 1.50 6.82
CA ARG A 141 23.52 1.41 8.25
C ARG A 141 24.72 1.59 9.18
N VAL A 142 25.91 1.16 8.76
CA VAL A 142 27.11 1.13 9.59
C VAL A 142 27.88 2.46 9.51
N THR A 143 27.88 3.11 8.34
CA THR A 143 28.72 4.31 8.11
C THR A 143 27.90 5.57 7.89
N ALA A 144 27.01 5.60 6.88
CA ALA A 144 26.29 6.81 6.51
C ALA A 144 25.21 7.20 7.55
N ALA A 145 24.51 6.23 8.14
CA ALA A 145 23.47 6.50 9.12
C ALA A 145 24.01 7.14 10.41
N PRO A 146 25.09 6.66 11.06
CA PRO A 146 25.66 7.36 12.21
C PRO A 146 26.03 8.83 11.91
N ILE A 147 26.62 9.11 10.74
CA ILE A 147 26.94 10.49 10.32
C ILE A 147 25.66 11.32 10.18
N LEU A 148 24.61 10.77 9.58
CA LEU A 148 23.31 11.43 9.44
C LEU A 148 22.74 11.82 10.81
N PHE A 149 22.74 10.89 11.77
CA PHE A 149 22.21 11.14 13.11
C PHE A 149 23.06 12.13 13.91
N ASP A 150 24.39 12.06 13.81
CA ASP A 150 25.29 13.05 14.42
C ASP A 150 25.06 14.45 13.84
N ALA A 151 24.85 14.55 12.52
CA ALA A 151 24.54 15.82 11.86
C ALA A 151 23.23 16.42 12.39
N PHE A 152 22.16 15.62 12.55
CA PHE A 152 20.91 16.09 13.16
C PHE A 152 21.09 16.49 14.64
N ALA A 153 21.91 15.76 15.40
CA ALA A 153 22.17 16.06 16.81
C ALA A 153 22.93 17.39 17.01
N ARG A 154 23.73 17.80 16.01
CA ARG A 154 24.49 19.06 16.03
C ARG A 154 23.70 20.28 15.57
N LEU A 155 22.46 20.12 15.13
CA LEU A 155 21.63 21.25 14.72
C LEU A 155 21.27 22.11 15.94
N ALA A 156 21.54 23.41 15.87
CA ALA A 156 21.24 24.35 16.95
C ALA A 156 19.74 24.48 17.27
N GLN A 157 18.87 24.22 16.28
CA GLN A 157 17.41 24.28 16.46
C GLN A 157 16.84 22.91 16.76
N PRO A 158 15.83 22.81 17.66
CA PRO A 158 15.19 21.53 17.98
C PRO A 158 14.57 20.89 16.74
N LEU A 159 14.50 19.55 16.73
CA LEU A 159 13.84 18.78 15.67
C LEU A 159 12.38 19.21 15.52
N GLN A 160 11.94 19.36 14.28
CA GLN A 160 10.56 19.72 13.96
C GLN A 160 9.76 18.46 13.65
N PRO A 161 8.57 18.27 14.24
CA PRO A 161 7.75 17.11 13.94
C PRO A 161 7.31 17.11 12.47
N LEU A 162 7.10 15.93 11.91
CA LEU A 162 6.51 15.80 10.58
C LEU A 162 5.09 16.38 10.56
N PRO A 163 4.58 16.82 9.40
CA PRO A 163 3.20 17.25 9.26
C PRO A 163 2.21 16.18 9.73
N PRO A 164 1.06 16.59 10.32
CA PRO A 164 0.03 15.64 10.72
C PRO A 164 -0.59 14.94 9.51
N ALA A 165 -1.34 13.87 9.78
CA ALA A 165 -2.05 13.11 8.76
C ALA A 165 -2.97 14.02 7.91
N PRO A 166 -2.83 14.00 6.57
CA PRO A 166 -3.74 14.71 5.69
C PRO A 166 -5.17 14.17 5.77
N LYS A 167 -6.15 14.98 5.33
CA LYS A 167 -7.54 14.52 5.18
C LYS A 167 -7.59 13.31 4.23
N GLY A 168 -8.37 12.30 4.61
CA GLY A 168 -8.49 11.06 3.84
C GLY A 168 -7.38 10.02 4.10
N ALA A 169 -6.39 10.32 4.95
CA ALA A 169 -5.48 9.30 5.44
C ALA A 169 -6.23 8.29 6.33
N LEU A 170 -6.10 7.02 5.98
CA LEU A 170 -6.63 5.89 6.72
C LEU A 170 -5.60 5.44 7.74
N ILE A 171 -5.91 5.62 9.02
CA ILE A 171 -5.09 5.15 10.14
C ILE A 171 -5.84 3.98 10.79
N ALA A 172 -5.61 2.78 10.27
CA ALA A 172 -6.16 1.55 10.83
C ALA A 172 -5.02 0.73 11.46
N THR A 173 -5.24 0.28 12.70
CA THR A 173 -4.43 -0.79 13.28
C THR A 173 -5.05 -2.13 12.89
N THR A 174 -4.28 -3.21 12.92
CA THR A 174 -4.80 -4.57 12.65
C THR A 174 -6.06 -4.86 13.47
N ALA A 175 -6.12 -4.41 14.73
CA ALA A 175 -7.29 -4.57 15.61
C ALA A 175 -8.57 -3.85 15.14
N LYS A 176 -8.45 -2.83 14.28
CA LYS A 176 -9.58 -2.06 13.73
C LYS A 176 -10.01 -2.53 12.34
N LEU A 177 -9.30 -3.50 11.76
CA LEU A 177 -9.69 -4.09 10.48
C LEU A 177 -10.87 -5.07 10.69
N PRO A 178 -11.71 -5.33 9.67
CA PRO A 178 -12.69 -6.43 9.71
C PRO A 178 -12.02 -7.76 10.11
N PRO A 179 -12.68 -8.67 10.86
CA PRO A 179 -12.07 -9.91 11.36
C PRO A 179 -11.23 -10.71 10.34
N PRO A 180 -11.62 -10.85 9.05
CA PRO A 180 -10.81 -11.54 8.04
C PRO A 180 -9.47 -10.87 7.75
N LEU A 181 -9.39 -9.55 7.94
CA LEU A 181 -8.19 -8.74 7.70
C LEU A 181 -7.36 -8.55 8.97
N GLN A 182 -7.85 -8.99 10.14
CA GLN A 182 -7.08 -8.95 11.39
C GLN A 182 -6.05 -10.08 11.49
N ARG A 183 -6.25 -11.17 10.72
CA ARG A 183 -5.38 -12.35 10.75
C ARG A 183 -4.72 -12.52 9.39
N PHE A 184 -3.38 -12.50 9.38
CA PHE A 184 -2.62 -12.97 8.22
C PHE A 184 -2.44 -14.48 8.39
N ALA A 185 -3.35 -15.28 7.84
CA ALA A 185 -3.16 -16.72 7.76
C ALA A 185 -2.29 -17.01 6.53
N SER A 186 -1.15 -17.67 6.74
CA SER A 186 -0.45 -18.28 5.61
C SER A 186 -1.37 -19.30 4.95
N ARG A 187 -1.24 -19.49 3.62
CA ARG A 187 -2.12 -20.40 2.86
C ARG A 187 -2.10 -21.85 3.37
N GLU A 188 -1.09 -22.20 4.17
CA GLU A 188 -0.90 -23.51 4.81
C GLU A 188 -1.66 -23.64 6.15
N GLU A 189 -1.77 -22.58 6.95
CA GLU A 189 -2.46 -22.60 8.26
C GLU A 189 -4.00 -22.56 8.15
N ALA A 190 -4.54 -22.20 6.98
CA ALA A 190 -5.99 -22.16 6.74
C ALA A 190 -6.65 -23.55 6.65
N GLY A 191 -5.86 -24.64 6.67
CA GLY A 191 -6.34 -26.01 6.49
C GLY A 191 -6.85 -26.72 7.74
N GLU A 192 -6.49 -26.30 8.95
CA GLU A 192 -6.59 -27.19 10.14
C GLU A 192 -7.68 -26.83 11.16
N ALA A 193 -8.43 -25.75 11.00
CA ALA A 193 -9.53 -25.40 11.91
C ALA A 193 -10.83 -25.10 11.14
N MET A 194 -11.32 -26.06 10.37
CA MET A 194 -12.52 -25.86 9.56
C MET A 194 -13.79 -26.07 10.39
N ALA A 195 -14.21 -25.04 11.10
CA ALA A 195 -15.64 -24.84 11.34
C ALA A 195 -16.36 -24.95 9.98
N PRO A 196 -17.54 -25.59 9.88
CA PRO A 196 -18.15 -25.89 8.60
C PRO A 196 -18.33 -24.60 7.80
N LYS A 197 -17.60 -24.47 6.69
CA LYS A 197 -17.60 -23.28 5.85
C LYS A 197 -19.04 -23.00 5.40
N VAL A 198 -19.45 -21.72 5.48
CA VAL A 198 -20.73 -21.29 4.92
C VAL A 198 -20.75 -21.64 3.42
N HIS A 199 -21.82 -22.27 2.96
CA HIS A 199 -22.00 -22.60 1.56
C HIS A 199 -23.49 -22.64 1.17
N ILE A 200 -23.76 -22.32 -0.09
CA ILE A 200 -25.08 -22.37 -0.70
C ILE A 200 -25.32 -23.79 -1.18
N VAL A 201 -26.24 -24.49 -0.52
CA VAL A 201 -26.64 -25.86 -0.85
C VAL A 201 -27.55 -25.87 -2.08
N PHE A 202 -28.41 -24.86 -2.19
CA PHE A 202 -29.30 -24.69 -3.31
C PHE A 202 -29.56 -23.21 -3.57
N PRO A 203 -29.59 -22.77 -4.83
CA PRO A 203 -29.16 -23.52 -6.02
C PRO A 203 -27.63 -23.74 -6.06
N PRO A 204 -27.14 -24.84 -6.66
CA PRO A 204 -25.71 -25.01 -6.89
C PRO A 204 -25.19 -24.06 -7.97
N ASP A 205 -23.87 -23.83 -7.99
CA ASP A 205 -23.24 -22.99 -9.01
C ASP A 205 -23.46 -23.54 -10.42
N GLY A 206 -23.84 -22.65 -11.34
CA GLY A 206 -24.16 -23.00 -12.72
C GLY A 206 -25.54 -23.64 -12.93
N ALA A 207 -26.39 -23.74 -11.89
CA ALA A 207 -27.73 -24.29 -12.05
C ALA A 207 -28.58 -23.48 -13.04
N SER A 208 -29.38 -24.18 -13.83
CA SER A 208 -30.47 -23.59 -14.62
C SER A 208 -31.79 -23.87 -13.91
N LEU A 209 -32.53 -22.82 -13.56
CA LEU A 209 -33.83 -22.90 -12.90
C LEU A 209 -34.92 -22.39 -13.84
N GLU A 210 -35.96 -23.19 -13.99
CA GLU A 210 -37.14 -22.85 -14.79
C GLU A 210 -38.06 -21.91 -14.01
N LEU A 211 -38.41 -20.78 -14.61
CA LEU A 211 -39.37 -19.83 -14.06
C LEU A 211 -40.80 -20.36 -14.31
N SER A 212 -41.43 -20.85 -13.24
CA SER A 212 -42.84 -21.21 -13.27
C SER A 212 -43.68 -20.00 -12.85
N ALA A 213 -44.76 -19.72 -13.57
CA ALA A 213 -45.73 -18.68 -13.25
C ALA A 213 -47.14 -19.14 -13.66
N ALA A 214 -48.16 -18.82 -12.85
CA ALA A 214 -49.54 -18.91 -13.31
C ALA A 214 -49.77 -17.86 -14.42
N LYS A 215 -50.68 -18.15 -15.35
CA LYS A 215 -50.85 -17.36 -16.58
C LYS A 215 -51.25 -15.92 -16.25
N GLY A 216 -50.31 -14.98 -16.35
CA GLY A 216 -50.50 -13.55 -16.06
C GLY A 216 -49.98 -13.08 -14.69
N GLU A 217 -49.30 -13.94 -13.93
CA GLU A 217 -48.75 -13.63 -12.60
C GLU A 217 -47.21 -13.54 -12.62
N ALA A 218 -46.64 -12.97 -11.56
CA ALA A 218 -45.19 -12.93 -11.35
C ALA A 218 -44.63 -14.35 -11.17
N PRO A 219 -43.35 -14.60 -11.47
CA PRO A 219 -42.77 -15.93 -11.30
C PRO A 219 -42.73 -16.35 -9.83
N ASP A 220 -42.84 -17.66 -9.61
CA ASP A 220 -42.78 -18.25 -8.27
C ASP A 220 -41.45 -17.90 -7.56
N PRO A 221 -41.46 -17.60 -6.25
CA PRO A 221 -40.25 -17.32 -5.49
C PRO A 221 -39.27 -18.50 -5.49
N ILE A 222 -37.99 -18.22 -5.69
CA ILE A 222 -36.93 -19.21 -5.74
C ILE A 222 -36.29 -19.37 -4.36
N ALA A 223 -36.19 -20.61 -3.89
CA ALA A 223 -35.55 -20.92 -2.61
C ALA A 223 -34.03 -20.80 -2.66
N ILE A 224 -33.44 -20.31 -1.58
CA ILE A 224 -32.00 -20.30 -1.30
C ILE A 224 -31.80 -21.09 -0.01
N LYS A 225 -31.03 -22.18 -0.05
CA LYS A 225 -30.69 -23.00 1.11
C LYS A 225 -29.21 -22.87 1.44
N ILE A 226 -28.90 -22.59 2.70
CA ILE A 226 -27.54 -22.32 3.20
C ILE A 226 -27.20 -23.28 4.32
N ALA A 227 -26.01 -23.87 4.27
CA ALA A 227 -25.45 -24.70 5.33
C ALA A 227 -24.08 -24.18 5.77
N GLY A 228 -23.66 -24.53 6.99
CA GLY A 228 -22.41 -24.06 7.58
C GLY A 228 -22.38 -22.57 7.92
N GLY A 229 -21.29 -22.07 8.47
CA GLY A 229 -21.12 -20.65 8.80
C GLY A 229 -21.71 -20.22 10.14
N THR A 230 -21.13 -19.14 10.66
CA THR A 230 -21.48 -18.53 11.95
C THR A 230 -22.50 -17.40 11.75
N PRO A 231 -23.71 -17.46 12.35
CA PRO A 231 -24.68 -16.37 12.29
C PRO A 231 -24.15 -15.05 12.90
N PRO A 232 -24.69 -13.88 12.50
CA PRO A 232 -25.72 -13.69 11.49
C PRO A 232 -25.22 -13.97 10.06
N LEU A 233 -26.12 -14.46 9.22
CA LEU A 233 -25.87 -14.66 7.79
C LEU A 233 -26.42 -13.48 6.99
N ASN A 234 -25.60 -12.93 6.11
CA ASN A 234 -25.98 -11.90 5.16
C ASN A 234 -26.05 -12.52 3.77
N VAL A 235 -27.18 -12.34 3.08
CA VAL A 235 -27.39 -12.87 1.73
C VAL A 235 -27.61 -11.73 0.76
N LEU A 236 -26.87 -11.75 -0.33
CA LEU A 236 -26.88 -10.74 -1.38
C LEU A 236 -27.40 -11.36 -2.68
N LEU A 237 -28.34 -10.69 -3.32
CA LEU A 237 -28.82 -10.92 -4.66
C LEU A 237 -28.24 -9.85 -5.57
N ASN A 238 -27.36 -10.21 -6.51
CA ASN A 238 -26.70 -9.26 -7.41
C ASN A 238 -26.01 -8.09 -6.67
N GLY A 239 -25.48 -8.36 -5.48
CA GLY A 239 -24.83 -7.36 -4.61
C GLY A 239 -25.79 -6.57 -3.70
N MET A 240 -27.10 -6.73 -3.84
CA MET A 240 -28.12 -6.10 -3.01
C MET A 240 -28.55 -7.03 -1.86
N PRO A 241 -28.65 -6.55 -0.61
CA PRO A 241 -29.06 -7.38 0.51
C PRO A 241 -30.51 -7.85 0.37
N LEU A 242 -30.73 -9.15 0.55
CA LEU A 242 -32.06 -9.75 0.70
C LEU A 242 -32.58 -9.46 2.11
N ASN A 243 -33.83 -9.01 2.22
CA ASN A 243 -34.51 -8.80 3.50
C ASN A 243 -34.78 -10.15 4.19
N ALA A 244 -33.78 -10.66 4.89
CA ALA A 244 -33.77 -11.94 5.56
C ALA A 244 -33.84 -11.78 7.08
N ARG A 245 -34.51 -12.72 7.77
CA ARG A 245 -34.23 -12.92 9.20
C ARG A 245 -32.77 -13.40 9.30
N GLN A 246 -31.96 -12.71 10.10
CA GLN A 246 -30.49 -12.88 10.17
C GLN A 246 -29.98 -14.29 10.53
N SER A 247 -30.88 -15.20 10.93
CA SER A 247 -30.57 -16.61 11.27
C SER A 247 -31.24 -17.63 10.35
N ALA A 248 -31.96 -17.21 9.30
CA ALA A 248 -32.68 -18.11 8.42
C ALA A 248 -31.72 -18.88 7.50
N ARG A 249 -31.83 -20.22 7.53
CA ARG A 249 -31.07 -21.15 6.66
C ARG A 249 -31.73 -21.37 5.31
N THR A 250 -32.99 -20.99 5.19
CA THR A 250 -33.77 -21.03 3.96
C THR A 250 -34.37 -19.65 3.75
N LEU A 251 -34.14 -19.09 2.57
CA LEU A 251 -34.65 -17.79 2.12
C LEU A 251 -35.31 -17.96 0.77
N PHE A 252 -36.06 -16.95 0.37
CA PHE A 252 -36.70 -16.91 -0.94
C PHE A 252 -36.42 -15.56 -1.57
N PHE A 253 -36.23 -15.53 -2.89
CA PHE A 253 -36.19 -14.30 -3.65
C PHE A 253 -37.16 -14.38 -4.82
N GLU A 254 -37.75 -13.23 -5.16
CA GLU A 254 -38.61 -13.08 -6.32
C GLU A 254 -37.71 -12.72 -7.51
N PRO A 255 -37.73 -13.51 -8.60
CA PRO A 255 -36.93 -13.22 -9.78
C PRO A 255 -37.61 -12.17 -10.65
N ASP A 256 -36.84 -11.20 -11.14
CA ASP A 256 -37.35 -10.13 -12.03
C ASP A 256 -37.67 -10.63 -13.46
N GLY A 257 -37.26 -11.86 -13.81
CA GLY A 257 -37.40 -12.46 -15.13
C GLY A 257 -36.24 -13.38 -15.49
N PRO A 258 -36.20 -13.91 -16.73
CA PRO A 258 -35.12 -14.78 -17.19
C PRO A 258 -33.79 -13.99 -17.26
N GLY A 259 -32.68 -14.66 -16.95
CA GLY A 259 -31.37 -14.02 -16.91
C GLY A 259 -30.37 -14.73 -16.00
N PHE A 260 -29.29 -14.03 -15.66
CA PHE A 260 -28.30 -14.54 -14.70
C PHE A 260 -28.42 -13.81 -13.37
N VAL A 261 -28.32 -14.58 -12.31
CA VAL A 261 -28.39 -14.08 -10.94
C VAL A 261 -27.19 -14.57 -10.17
N ARG A 262 -26.54 -13.66 -9.44
CA ARG A 262 -25.48 -13.96 -8.49
C ARG A 262 -26.05 -13.96 -7.08
N LEU A 263 -25.94 -15.09 -6.42
CA LEU A 263 -26.23 -15.23 -4.99
C LEU A 263 -24.91 -15.24 -4.23
N THR A 264 -24.83 -14.50 -3.13
CA THR A 264 -23.66 -14.51 -2.26
C THR A 264 -24.11 -14.55 -0.82
N VAL A 265 -23.59 -15.49 -0.04
CA VAL A 265 -23.78 -15.56 1.41
C VAL A 265 -22.47 -15.23 2.11
N THR A 266 -22.54 -14.40 3.14
CA THR A 266 -21.41 -14.08 4.02
C THR A 266 -21.83 -14.31 5.47
N ASP A 267 -20.96 -14.95 6.25
CA ASP A 267 -21.18 -15.20 7.68
C ASP A 267 -20.54 -14.11 8.57
N ALA A 268 -20.77 -14.18 9.89
CA ALA A 268 -20.25 -13.20 10.85
C ALA A 268 -18.71 -13.17 10.94
N MET A 269 -18.05 -14.26 10.57
CA MET A 269 -16.59 -14.39 10.53
C MET A 269 -16.01 -13.95 9.18
N GLY A 270 -16.85 -13.55 8.22
CA GLY A 270 -16.48 -13.11 6.89
C GLY A 270 -16.15 -14.24 5.92
N ALA A 271 -16.45 -15.49 6.28
CA ALA A 271 -16.47 -16.56 5.29
C ALA A 271 -17.61 -16.30 4.31
N ALA A 272 -17.36 -16.53 3.03
CA ALA A 272 -18.35 -16.31 1.99
C ALA A 272 -18.39 -17.46 0.99
N ASP A 273 -19.56 -17.61 0.38
CA ASP A 273 -19.79 -18.48 -0.76
C ASP A 273 -20.67 -17.75 -1.79
N SER A 274 -20.40 -17.98 -3.06
CA SER A 274 -21.07 -17.31 -4.17
C SER A 274 -21.39 -18.30 -5.27
N VAL A 275 -22.62 -18.26 -5.77
CA VAL A 275 -23.07 -19.05 -6.91
C VAL A 275 -23.67 -18.15 -7.98
N VAL A 276 -23.53 -18.54 -9.24
CA VAL A 276 -24.17 -17.92 -10.39
C VAL A 276 -25.18 -18.90 -10.96
N VAL A 277 -26.41 -18.44 -11.14
CA VAL A 277 -27.56 -19.25 -11.54
C VAL A 277 -28.17 -18.64 -12.78
N ARG A 278 -28.61 -19.48 -13.71
CA ARG A 278 -29.39 -19.08 -14.88
C ARG A 278 -30.87 -19.30 -14.61
N LEU A 279 -31.68 -18.27 -14.80
CA LEU A 279 -33.13 -18.33 -14.78
C LEU A 279 -33.63 -18.33 -16.22
N GLN A 280 -34.50 -19.28 -16.57
CA GLN A 280 -35.02 -19.43 -17.93
C GLN A 280 -36.49 -19.80 -17.94
#